data_AF-A0A3D5JUI8-F1
#
_entry.id   AF-A0A3D5JUI8-F1
#
_cell.length_a   1.000
_cell.length_b   1.000
_cell.length_c   1.000
_cell.angle_alpha   90.00
_cell.angle_beta   90.00
_cell.angle_gamma   90.00
#
_symmetry.space_group_name_H-M   'P 1'
#
loop_
_entity.id
_entity.type
_entity.pdbx_description
1 polymer ?
#
loop_
_entity_poly.entity_id
_entity_poly.type
_entity_poly.pdbx_seq_one_letter_code
_entity_poly.pdbx_strand_id
1 'polypeptide(L)'
;DAGSLAANGDERTTYNVAFNSLKAGNYEDSAQLFLSFLELYPNGVYTPNALYWLGESYYATRNFPLAEAQFRDLISRYPTHDKASGGLLKIGLSQYGEGKVDQAQATLEQVVSAYPGTDAARTAQDRLQSIRLGQQIR
;
A
#
# COMPACT_ATOMS: atom_id res chain seq x y z
N ASP A 1 1.24 -30.69 7.42
CA ASP A 1 2.56 -31.19 7.87
C ASP A 1 3.17 -30.14 8.80
N ALA A 2 3.95 -30.56 9.80
CA ALA A 2 4.61 -29.71 10.79
C ALA A 2 5.58 -28.67 10.18
N GLY A 3 6.19 -28.95 9.02
CA GLY A 3 7.09 -28.02 8.32
C GLY A 3 6.37 -26.75 7.85
N SER A 4 5.16 -26.89 7.29
CA SER A 4 4.31 -25.76 6.91
C SER A 4 3.85 -24.93 8.12
N LEU A 5 3.61 -25.55 9.27
CA LEU A 5 3.20 -24.85 10.49
C LEU A 5 4.36 -24.07 11.12
N ALA A 6 5.57 -24.63 11.11
CA ALA A 6 6.78 -23.95 11.56
C ALA A 6 7.12 -22.76 10.66
N ALA A 7 7.12 -22.95 9.34
CA ALA A 7 7.36 -21.87 8.37
C ALA A 7 6.35 -20.71 8.51
N ASN A 8 5.07 -21.03 8.74
CA ASN A 8 4.04 -20.01 9.00
C ASN A 8 4.24 -19.30 10.36
N GLY A 9 4.79 -19.99 11.36
CA GLY A 9 5.15 -19.42 12.65
C GLY A 9 6.32 -18.43 12.53
N ASP A 10 7.33 -18.80 11.75
CA ASP A 10 8.49 -17.96 11.46
C ASP A 10 8.07 -16.73 10.63
N GLU A 11 7.26 -16.94 9.58
CA GLU A 11 6.71 -15.86 8.76
C GLU A 11 5.92 -14.85 9.61
N ARG A 12 4.98 -15.32 10.44
CA ARG A 12 4.21 -14.44 11.32
C ARG A 12 5.11 -13.64 12.26
N THR A 13 6.15 -14.28 12.79
CA THR A 13 7.08 -13.63 13.73
C THR A 13 7.87 -12.54 13.03
N THR A 14 8.45 -12.81 11.85
CA THR A 14 9.17 -11.82 11.05
C THR A 14 8.26 -10.66 10.65
N TYR A 15 7.02 -10.94 10.22
CA TYR A 15 6.03 -9.91 9.89
C TYR A 15 5.72 -9.01 11.10
N ASN A 16 5.51 -9.59 12.29
CA ASN A 16 5.17 -8.84 13.48
C ASN A 16 6.30 -7.89 13.93
N VAL A 17 7.57 -8.25 13.73
CA VAL A 17 8.71 -7.37 14.01
C VAL A 17 8.63 -6.12 13.13
N ALA A 18 8.45 -6.28 11.82
CA ALA A 18 8.31 -5.17 10.88
C ALA A 18 7.08 -4.29 11.19
N PHE A 19 5.95 -4.93 11.52
CA PHE A 19 4.70 -4.25 11.82
C PHE A 19 4.75 -3.48 13.15
N ASN A 20 5.46 -3.99 14.17
CA ASN A 20 5.66 -3.27 15.42
C ASN A 20 6.48 -2.00 15.22
N SER A 21 7.48 -2.03 14.34
CA SER A 21 8.24 -0.84 13.96
C SER A 21 7.34 0.22 13.29
N LEU A 22 6.46 -0.21 12.39
CA LEU A 22 5.44 0.68 11.78
C LEU A 22 4.54 1.32 12.83
N LYS A 23 4.01 0.52 13.76
CA LYS A 23 3.14 1.01 14.85
C LYS A 23 3.84 1.98 15.79
N ALA A 24 5.16 1.87 15.94
CA ALA A 24 5.97 2.80 16.72
C ALA A 24 6.24 4.12 15.97
N GLY A 25 5.85 4.23 14.68
CA GLY A 25 6.15 5.38 13.83
C GLY A 25 7.55 5.36 13.25
N ASN A 26 8.29 4.26 13.42
CA ASN A 26 9.66 4.09 12.90
C ASN A 26 9.59 3.63 11.44
N TYR A 27 9.12 4.51 10.56
CA TYR A 27 8.79 4.14 9.18
C TYR A 27 10.00 3.70 8.35
N GLU A 28 11.18 4.29 8.56
CA GLU A 28 12.41 3.87 7.86
C GLU A 28 12.82 2.44 8.25
N ASP A 29 12.88 2.15 9.55
CA ASP A 29 13.15 0.80 10.07
C ASP A 29 12.10 -0.20 9.61
N SER A 30 10.83 0.19 9.65
CA SER A 30 9.72 -0.62 9.15
C SER A 30 9.90 -0.98 7.68
N ALA A 31 10.30 -0.03 6.83
CA ALA A 31 10.54 -0.29 5.42
C ALA A 31 11.66 -1.32 5.22
N GLN A 32 12.78 -1.19 5.95
CA GLN A 32 13.87 -2.17 5.88
C GLN A 32 13.43 -3.56 6.33
N LEU A 33 12.66 -3.65 7.42
CA LEU A 33 12.17 -4.92 7.94
C LEU A 33 11.16 -5.59 6.99
N PHE A 34 10.26 -4.82 6.37
CA PHE A 34 9.32 -5.38 5.38
C PHE A 34 10.00 -5.75 4.06
N LEU A 35 11.05 -5.04 3.62
CA LEU A 35 11.88 -5.46 2.49
C LEU A 35 12.48 -6.84 2.75
N SER A 36 13.19 -7.01 3.87
CA SER A 36 13.77 -8.30 4.27
C SER A 36 12.71 -9.40 4.41
N PHE A 37 11.52 -9.07 4.94
CA PHE A 37 10.41 -10.00 5.00
C PHE A 37 10.00 -10.49 3.61
N LEU A 38 9.89 -9.60 2.63
CA LEU A 38 9.47 -9.93 1.26
C LEU A 38 10.53 -10.73 0.50
N GLU A 39 11.81 -10.59 0.84
CA GLU A 39 12.89 -11.45 0.31
C GLU A 39 12.80 -12.88 0.87
N LEU A 40 12.50 -13.03 2.16
CA LEU A 40 12.39 -14.33 2.82
C LEU A 40 11.08 -15.07 2.48
N TYR A 41 9.99 -14.33 2.39
CA TYR A 41 8.64 -14.87 2.18
C TYR A 41 7.98 -14.19 0.97
N PRO A 42 8.51 -14.39 -0.25
CA PRO A 42 8.01 -13.69 -1.42
C PRO A 42 6.60 -14.11 -1.82
N ASN A 43 6.12 -15.29 -1.42
CA ASN A 43 4.76 -15.79 -1.70
C ASN A 43 4.06 -16.33 -0.43
N GLY A 44 4.44 -15.81 0.73
CA GLY A 44 3.86 -16.17 2.01
C GLY A 44 2.45 -15.63 2.21
N VAL A 45 1.78 -16.09 3.27
CA VAL A 45 0.40 -15.68 3.58
C VAL A 45 0.30 -14.20 3.99
N TYR A 46 1.40 -13.62 4.49
CA TYR A 46 1.48 -12.21 4.87
C TYR A 46 2.09 -11.32 3.78
N THR A 47 2.58 -11.85 2.65
CA THR A 47 3.14 -11.06 1.54
C THR A 47 2.21 -9.92 1.08
N PRO A 48 0.89 -10.10 0.87
CA PRO A 48 0.03 -9.00 0.46
C PRO A 48 -0.04 -7.88 1.51
N ASN A 49 -0.01 -8.26 2.80
CA ASN A 49 -0.01 -7.30 3.90
C ASN A 49 1.35 -6.59 3.99
N ALA A 50 2.46 -7.31 3.83
CA ALA A 50 3.80 -6.75 3.85
C ALA A 50 4.04 -5.76 2.70
N LEU A 51 3.57 -6.06 1.48
CA LEU A 51 3.60 -5.10 0.35
C LEU A 51 2.84 -3.82 0.69
N TYR A 52 1.64 -3.95 1.26
CA TYR A 52 0.85 -2.80 1.68
C TYR A 52 1.58 -1.95 2.72
N TRP A 53 2.10 -2.58 3.79
CA TRP A 53 2.75 -1.84 4.87
C TRP A 53 4.12 -1.28 4.50
N LEU A 54 4.87 -1.95 3.61
CA LEU A 54 6.08 -1.38 3.03
C LEU A 54 5.74 -0.12 2.23
N GLY A 55 4.69 -0.18 1.41
CA GLY A 55 4.17 0.98 0.69
C GLY A 55 3.78 2.12 1.63
N GLU A 56 3.08 1.82 2.73
CA GLU A 56 2.71 2.82 3.75
C GLU A 56 3.94 3.44 4.42
N SER A 57 4.95 2.66 4.75
CA SER A 57 6.21 3.14 5.35
C SER A 57 6.97 4.06 4.39
N TYR A 58 7.03 3.73 3.10
CA TYR A 58 7.58 4.63 2.08
C TYR A 58 6.74 5.90 1.90
N TYR A 59 5.41 5.78 1.90
CA TYR A 59 4.52 6.93 1.78
C TYR A 59 4.71 7.89 2.97
N ALA A 60 4.79 7.37 4.20
CA ALA A 60 4.99 8.14 5.42
C ALA A 60 6.33 8.91 5.41
N THR A 61 7.35 8.36 4.78
CA THR A 61 8.67 8.99 4.58
C THR A 61 8.78 9.79 3.28
N ARG A 62 7.65 10.00 2.59
CA ARG A 62 7.54 10.75 1.31
C ARG A 62 8.35 10.14 0.15
N ASN A 63 8.75 8.88 0.27
CA ASN A 63 9.34 8.10 -0.80
C ASN A 63 8.24 7.59 -1.76
N PHE A 64 7.48 8.51 -2.34
CA PHE A 64 6.30 8.21 -3.14
C PHE A 64 6.54 7.27 -4.34
N PRO A 65 7.67 7.36 -5.09
CA PRO A 65 7.94 6.39 -6.16
C PRO A 65 8.08 4.96 -5.64
N LEU A 66 8.75 4.78 -4.49
CA LEU A 66 8.91 3.46 -3.87
C LEU A 66 7.59 2.95 -3.32
N ALA A 67 6.79 3.84 -2.71
CA ALA A 67 5.44 3.52 -2.25
C ALA A 67 4.55 3.03 -3.39
N GLU A 68 4.50 3.80 -4.50
CA GLU A 68 3.73 3.45 -5.70
C GLU A 68 4.10 2.06 -6.21
N ALA A 69 5.40 1.74 -6.28
CA ALA A 69 5.87 0.44 -6.75
C ALA A 69 5.33 -0.73 -5.91
N GLN A 70 5.31 -0.61 -4.57
CA GLN A 70 4.83 -1.70 -3.70
C GLN A 70 3.33 -1.91 -3.81
N PHE A 71 2.56 -0.81 -3.88
CA PHE A 71 1.11 -0.92 -4.05
C PHE A 71 0.74 -1.47 -5.44
N ARG A 72 1.53 -1.16 -6.48
CA ARG A 72 1.35 -1.77 -7.81
C ARG A 72 1.62 -3.27 -7.77
N ASP A 73 2.68 -3.70 -7.09
CA ASP A 73 2.97 -5.14 -6.94
C ASP A 73 1.83 -5.87 -6.21
N LEU A 74 1.32 -5.27 -5.13
CA LEU A 74 0.16 -5.79 -4.40
C LEU A 74 -1.05 -6.02 -5.30
N ILE A 75 -1.44 -5.02 -6.10
CA ILE A 75 -2.64 -5.11 -6.94
C ILE A 75 -2.43 -6.07 -8.11
N SER A 76 -1.21 -6.08 -8.68
CA SER A 76 -0.84 -6.98 -9.78
C SER A 76 -0.96 -8.45 -9.35
N ARG A 77 -0.49 -8.76 -8.13
CA ARG A 77 -0.37 -10.14 -7.65
C ARG A 77 -1.57 -10.60 -6.82
N TYR A 78 -2.25 -9.68 -6.14
CA TYR A 78 -3.32 -9.98 -5.19
C TYR A 78 -4.54 -9.05 -5.38
N PRO A 79 -5.13 -8.96 -6.58
CA PRO A 79 -6.19 -8.00 -6.90
C PRO A 79 -7.47 -8.18 -6.07
N THR A 80 -7.70 -9.35 -5.48
CA THR A 80 -8.88 -9.66 -4.67
C THR A 80 -8.62 -9.63 -3.17
N HIS A 81 -7.41 -9.32 -2.73
CA HIS A 81 -7.07 -9.27 -1.31
C HIS A 81 -7.67 -8.02 -0.65
N ASP A 82 -8.02 -8.09 0.64
CA ASP A 82 -8.65 -6.99 1.38
C ASP A 82 -7.83 -5.68 1.38
N LYS A 83 -6.53 -5.75 1.07
CA LYS A 83 -5.64 -4.58 0.93
C LYS A 83 -5.60 -3.98 -0.47
N ALA A 84 -6.16 -4.63 -1.48
CA ALA A 84 -6.04 -4.21 -2.88
C ALA A 84 -6.71 -2.86 -3.15
N SER A 85 -7.91 -2.64 -2.58
CA SER A 85 -8.63 -1.36 -2.71
C SER A 85 -7.87 -0.20 -2.05
N GLY A 86 -7.36 -0.42 -0.83
CA GLY A 86 -6.49 0.54 -0.14
C GLY A 86 -5.18 0.79 -0.89
N GLY A 87 -4.59 -0.26 -1.48
CA GLY A 87 -3.38 -0.16 -2.30
C GLY A 87 -3.61 0.73 -3.52
N LEU A 88 -4.72 0.55 -4.25
CA LEU A 88 -5.02 1.38 -5.42
C LEU A 88 -5.24 2.85 -5.06
N LEU A 89 -5.92 3.10 -3.93
CA LEU A 89 -6.03 4.44 -3.37
C LEU A 89 -4.64 5.04 -3.11
N LYS A 90 -3.74 4.27 -2.49
CA LYS A 90 -2.40 4.75 -2.16
C LYS A 90 -1.48 4.96 -3.36
N ILE A 91 -1.68 4.25 -4.47
CA ILE A 91 -1.06 4.60 -5.77
C ILE A 91 -1.46 6.02 -6.16
N GLY A 92 -2.77 6.33 -6.19
CA GLY A 92 -3.25 7.66 -6.57
C GLY A 92 -2.75 8.76 -5.64
N LEU A 93 -2.69 8.48 -4.33
CA LEU A 93 -2.13 9.42 -3.35
C LEU A 93 -0.62 9.61 -3.51
N SER A 94 0.13 8.55 -3.83
CA SER A 94 1.57 8.62 -4.09
C SER A 94 1.86 9.46 -5.34
N GLN A 95 1.15 9.20 -6.44
CA GLN A 95 1.23 9.98 -7.68
C GLN A 95 0.94 11.47 -7.43
N TYR A 96 -0.05 11.78 -6.59
CA TYR A 96 -0.32 13.15 -6.20
C TYR A 96 0.85 13.76 -5.40
N GLY A 97 1.44 13.00 -4.47
CA GLY A 97 2.62 13.41 -3.72
C GLY A 97 3.84 13.69 -4.60
N GLU A 98 3.96 13.01 -5.74
CA GLU A 98 4.97 13.26 -6.77
C GLU A 98 4.65 14.46 -7.69
N GLY A 99 3.47 15.07 -7.56
CA GLY A 99 3.01 16.13 -8.45
C GLY A 99 2.44 15.62 -9.78
N LYS A 100 2.28 14.31 -9.97
CA LYS A 100 1.65 13.69 -11.14
C LYS A 100 0.13 13.77 -11.05
N VAL A 101 -0.42 14.99 -11.03
CA VAL A 101 -1.82 15.26 -10.70
C VAL A 101 -2.80 14.53 -11.64
N ASP A 102 -2.53 14.50 -12.95
CA ASP A 102 -3.42 13.84 -13.91
C ASP A 102 -3.45 12.32 -13.71
N GLN A 103 -2.29 11.71 -13.43
CA GLN A 103 -2.22 10.28 -13.12
C GLN A 103 -2.95 9.97 -11.80
N ALA A 104 -2.78 10.83 -10.80
CA ALA A 104 -3.47 10.68 -9.52
C ALA A 104 -5.00 10.69 -9.71
N GLN A 105 -5.53 11.62 -10.51
CA GLN A 105 -6.97 11.66 -10.80
C GLN A 105 -7.44 10.39 -11.50
N ALA A 106 -6.75 9.96 -12.57
CA ALA A 106 -7.09 8.74 -13.28
C ALA A 106 -7.08 7.50 -12.37
N THR A 107 -6.07 7.37 -11.51
CA THR A 107 -5.98 6.26 -10.55
C THR A 107 -7.08 6.31 -9.50
N LEU A 108 -7.40 7.50 -8.95
CA LEU A 108 -8.47 7.63 -7.97
C LEU A 108 -9.85 7.32 -8.58
N GLU A 109 -10.08 7.69 -9.84
CA GLU A 109 -11.28 7.26 -10.59
C GLU A 109 -11.34 5.75 -10.76
N GLN A 110 -10.18 5.12 -10.98
CA GLN A 110 -10.06 3.67 -11.02
C GLN A 110 -10.44 3.02 -9.68
N VAL A 111 -10.09 3.61 -8.53
CA VAL A 111 -10.52 3.09 -7.21
C VAL A 111 -12.05 3.03 -7.13
N VAL A 112 -12.72 4.10 -7.55
CA VAL A 112 -14.18 4.23 -7.48
C VAL A 112 -14.88 3.19 -8.37
N SER A 113 -14.34 2.96 -9.55
CA SER A 113 -14.91 1.99 -10.51
C SER A 113 -14.58 0.54 -10.18
N ALA A 114 -13.36 0.24 -9.73
CA ALA A 114 -12.91 -1.12 -9.45
C ALA A 114 -13.35 -1.65 -8.08
N TYR A 115 -13.51 -0.78 -7.07
CA TYR A 115 -13.84 -1.17 -5.70
C TYR A 115 -15.05 -0.40 -5.13
N PRO A 116 -16.20 -0.40 -5.81
CA PRO A 116 -17.37 0.37 -5.39
C PRO A 116 -17.85 -0.04 -3.99
N GLY A 117 -18.26 0.94 -3.19
CA GLY A 117 -18.79 0.72 -1.83
C GLY A 117 -17.73 0.54 -0.73
N THR A 118 -16.45 0.47 -1.08
CA THR A 118 -15.36 0.40 -0.09
C THR A 118 -15.02 1.76 0.51
N ASP A 119 -14.44 1.78 1.71
CA ASP A 119 -13.91 3.02 2.31
C ASP A 119 -12.82 3.67 1.45
N ALA A 120 -12.05 2.85 0.72
CA ALA A 120 -11.06 3.33 -0.23
C ALA A 120 -11.72 4.11 -1.39
N ALA A 121 -12.83 3.61 -1.95
CA ALA A 121 -13.58 4.32 -2.98
C ALA A 121 -14.19 5.63 -2.48
N ARG A 122 -14.74 5.64 -1.25
CA ARG A 122 -15.24 6.88 -0.63
C ARG A 122 -14.11 7.91 -0.48
N THR A 123 -12.98 7.49 0.07
CA THR A 123 -11.81 8.36 0.25
C THR A 123 -11.26 8.87 -1.10
N ALA A 124 -11.28 8.03 -2.14
CA ALA A 124 -10.87 8.42 -3.48
C ALA A 124 -11.79 9.50 -4.08
N GLN A 125 -13.11 9.38 -3.89
CA GLN A 125 -14.07 10.41 -4.31
C GLN A 125 -13.80 11.76 -3.64
N ASP A 126 -13.62 11.77 -2.32
CA ASP A 126 -13.35 13.00 -1.55
C ASP A 126 -12.05 13.67 -2.02
N ARG A 127 -11.03 12.86 -2.31
CA ARG A 127 -9.74 13.36 -2.80
C ARG A 127 -9.86 13.91 -4.22
N LEU A 128 -10.57 13.24 -5.11
CA LEU A 128 -10.83 13.72 -6.48
C LEU A 128 -11.50 15.10 -6.48
N GLN A 129 -12.56 15.26 -5.66
CA GLN A 129 -13.25 16.53 -5.54
C GLN A 129 -12.29 17.63 -5.06
N SER A 130 -11.50 17.35 -4.03
CA SER A 130 -10.53 18.29 -3.49
C SER A 130 -9.47 18.72 -4.51
N ILE A 131 -8.95 17.78 -5.31
CA ILE A 131 -7.96 18.06 -6.37
C ILE A 131 -8.56 18.98 -7.44
N ARG A 132 -9.76 18.65 -7.94
CA ARG A 132 -10.42 19.39 -9.01
C ARG A 132 -10.80 20.80 -8.59
N LEU A 133 -11.32 20.97 -7.37
CA LEU A 133 -11.60 22.30 -6.81
C LEU A 133 -10.33 23.14 -6.69
N GLY A 134 -9.22 22.52 -6.24
CA GLY A 134 -7.93 23.20 -6.16
C GLY A 134 -7.36 23.65 -7.51
N GLN A 135 -7.73 23.01 -8.62
CA GLN A 135 -7.35 23.42 -9.97
C GLN A 135 -8.21 24.57 -10.51
N GLN A 136 -9.47 24.69 -10.08
CA GLN A 136 -10.38 25.75 -10.54
C GLN A 136 -10.08 27.13 -9.91
N ILE A 137 -9.36 27.15 -8.79
CA ILE A 137 -9.07 28.38 -8.02
C ILE A 137 -7.69 28.98 -8.40
N ARG A 138 -6.88 28.24 -9.17
CA ARG A 138 -5.57 28.71 -9.67
C ARG A 138 -5.71 29.41 -11.01
#